data_AF-A0A7T7S391-F1
#
_entry.id   AF-A0A7T7S391-F1
#
_cell.length_a   1.000
_cell.length_b   1.000
_cell.length_c   1.000
_cell.angle_alpha   90.00
_cell.angle_beta   90.00
_cell.angle_gamma   90.00
#
_symmetry.space_group_name_H-M   'P 1'
#
loop_
_entity.id
_entity.type
_entity.pdbx_description
1 polymer ?
#
loop_
_entity_poly.entity_id
_entity_poly.type
_entity_poly.pdbx_seq_one_letter_code
_entity_poly.pdbx_strand_id
1 'polypeptide(L)'
;MGVIVLAGTSVWTGLVPAPYEPGFSTPAPVAQKRVRTCPPEDAVTTNIAQIQANVYNGTDLAGLAGGVADRLQDAGLNVPTTADWPRGTFNGDVLITTGVDGLANAYTIAKAFDAEVYVEVDPTVAAGDVTVNVVLGKSYSQSIKTKEAIAAIPAGDPIMAPDNCTPAVPTAAPSES
;
A
#
# COMPACT_ATOMS: atom_id res chain seq x y z
N MET A 1 26.77 65.50 -6.89
CA MET A 1 25.34 65.30 -7.16
C MET A 1 25.19 64.76 -8.57
N GLY A 2 25.27 63.43 -8.72
CA GLY A 2 25.23 62.75 -10.02
C GLY A 2 23.81 62.41 -10.40
N VAL A 3 23.39 62.85 -11.59
CA VAL A 3 22.04 62.77 -12.14
C VAL A 3 21.68 61.32 -12.49
N ILE A 4 20.53 60.85 -11.99
CA ILE A 4 19.84 59.66 -12.49
C ILE A 4 19.14 60.04 -13.79
N VAL A 5 19.61 59.51 -14.92
CA VAL A 5 18.78 59.23 -16.09
C VAL A 5 19.34 57.98 -16.75
N LEU A 6 18.72 56.83 -16.53
CA LEU A 6 18.82 55.71 -17.46
C LEU A 6 17.47 55.57 -18.15
N ALA A 7 17.44 56.15 -19.35
CA ALA A 7 16.36 56.08 -20.29
C ALA A 7 16.12 54.63 -20.71
N GLY A 8 14.86 54.21 -20.68
CA GLY A 8 14.42 52.96 -21.26
C GLY A 8 14.43 53.05 -22.79
N THR A 9 15.32 52.28 -23.41
CA THR A 9 15.32 51.86 -24.83
C THR A 9 15.96 50.46 -24.80
N SER A 10 15.46 49.38 -25.42
CA SER A 10 14.60 49.21 -26.58
C SER A 10 13.92 47.84 -26.49
N VAL A 11 12.59 47.79 -26.52
CA VAL A 11 11.83 46.56 -26.83
C VAL A 11 11.74 46.47 -28.35
N TRP A 12 12.80 46.06 -29.02
CA TRP A 12 12.74 45.80 -30.48
C TRP A 12 13.89 44.96 -31.01
N THR A 13 13.98 43.71 -30.57
CA THR A 13 14.63 42.64 -31.35
C THR A 13 13.90 41.34 -31.04
N GLY A 14 12.96 40.96 -31.90
CA GLY A 14 12.32 39.65 -31.91
C GLY A 14 13.31 38.54 -32.30
N LEU A 15 14.36 38.36 -31.50
CA LEU A 15 15.44 37.42 -31.74
C LEU A 15 16.06 36.94 -30.41
N VAL A 16 15.21 36.47 -29.50
CA VAL A 16 15.65 35.57 -28.45
C VAL A 16 14.70 34.38 -28.51
N PRO A 17 15.07 33.25 -29.14
CA PRO A 17 14.31 32.03 -28.90
C PRO A 17 14.37 31.78 -27.41
N ALA A 18 13.19 31.72 -26.77
CA ALA A 18 13.09 31.33 -25.38
C ALA A 18 13.97 30.08 -25.18
N PRO A 19 14.93 30.09 -24.24
CA PRO A 19 15.67 28.89 -23.93
C PRO A 19 14.63 27.92 -23.36
N TYR A 20 14.20 27.01 -24.23
CA TYR A 20 13.58 25.73 -23.94
C TYR A 20 13.36 25.54 -22.44
N GLU A 21 12.14 25.72 -21.95
CA GLU A 21 11.75 25.10 -20.69
C GLU A 21 11.64 23.61 -21.02
N PRO A 22 12.59 22.74 -20.61
CA PRO A 22 12.28 21.33 -20.63
C PRO A 22 11.13 21.19 -19.62
N GLY A 23 9.91 21.08 -20.14
CA GLY A 23 8.76 20.73 -19.32
C GLY A 23 9.19 19.53 -18.48
N PHE A 24 9.19 19.69 -17.16
CA PHE A 24 9.36 18.59 -16.23
C PHE A 24 8.11 17.71 -16.32
N SER A 25 7.91 17.06 -17.47
CA SER A 25 7.11 15.85 -17.56
C SER A 25 7.95 14.77 -16.89
N THR A 26 7.87 14.72 -15.57
CA THR A 26 8.20 13.51 -14.84
C THR A 26 7.31 12.42 -15.42
N PRO A 27 7.86 11.36 -16.04
CA PRO A 27 7.04 10.28 -16.55
C PRO A 27 6.16 9.78 -15.41
N ALA A 28 4.87 9.54 -15.70
CA ALA A 28 3.94 8.99 -14.72
C ALA A 28 4.60 7.77 -14.05
N PRO A 29 4.56 7.65 -12.71
CA PRO A 29 5.16 6.51 -12.03
C PRO A 29 4.65 5.23 -12.66
N VAL A 30 5.56 4.44 -13.24
CA VAL A 30 5.21 3.12 -13.76
C VAL A 30 4.73 2.28 -12.58
N ALA A 31 3.45 1.92 -12.59
CA ALA A 31 2.91 0.94 -11.66
C ALA A 31 3.76 -0.32 -11.78
N GLN A 32 4.46 -0.68 -10.71
CA GLN A 32 5.24 -1.92 -10.71
C GLN A 32 4.26 -3.07 -10.92
N LYS A 33 4.52 -3.89 -11.94
CA LYS A 33 3.74 -5.11 -12.21
C LYS A 33 3.98 -6.08 -11.06
N ARG A 34 3.14 -5.99 -10.04
CA ARG A 34 3.17 -6.85 -8.85
C ARG A 34 2.36 -8.11 -9.10
N VAL A 35 2.89 -9.23 -8.66
CA VAL A 35 2.23 -10.53 -8.78
C VAL A 35 1.49 -10.76 -7.47
N ARG A 36 0.16 -10.89 -7.55
CA ARG A 36 -0.67 -11.22 -6.39
C ARG A 36 -0.46 -12.67 -6.00
N THR A 37 -0.28 -12.95 -4.71
CA THR A 37 -0.27 -14.32 -4.19
C THR A 37 -1.69 -14.77 -3.89
N CYS A 38 -2.12 -15.92 -4.41
CA CYS A 38 -3.45 -16.47 -4.14
C CYS A 38 -3.63 -16.82 -2.64
N PRO A 39 -4.87 -16.77 -2.13
CA PRO A 39 -5.18 -17.35 -0.82
C PRO A 39 -4.95 -18.87 -0.84
N PRO A 40 -4.75 -19.51 0.32
CA PRO A 40 -4.74 -20.96 0.43
C PRO A 40 -6.06 -21.57 -0.09
N GLU A 41 -6.00 -22.83 -0.53
CA GLU A 41 -7.21 -23.57 -0.90
C GLU A 41 -8.16 -23.64 0.30
N ASP A 42 -9.46 -23.47 0.03
CA ASP A 42 -10.53 -23.45 1.03
C ASP A 42 -10.34 -22.45 2.19
N ALA A 43 -9.51 -21.41 1.99
CA ALA A 43 -9.29 -20.40 3.00
C ALA A 43 -10.59 -19.70 3.39
N VAL A 44 -10.76 -19.47 4.69
CA VAL A 44 -11.89 -18.73 5.26
C VAL A 44 -11.40 -17.48 5.97
N THR A 45 -12.29 -16.49 6.12
CA THR A 45 -11.98 -15.27 6.85
C THR A 45 -11.73 -15.55 8.33
N THR A 46 -10.73 -14.87 8.88
CA THR A 46 -10.41 -14.94 10.32
C THR A 46 -11.23 -13.90 11.09
N ASN A 47 -11.44 -14.12 12.38
CA ASN A 47 -12.01 -13.07 13.23
C ASN A 47 -11.04 -11.88 13.32
N ILE A 48 -11.53 -10.68 12.96
CA ILE A 48 -10.77 -9.41 12.99
C ILE A 48 -10.04 -9.21 14.32
N ALA A 49 -10.66 -9.52 15.45
CA ALA A 49 -10.05 -9.32 16.77
C ALA A 49 -8.85 -10.23 17.07
N GLN A 50 -8.66 -11.30 16.28
CA GLN A 50 -7.55 -12.23 16.43
C GLN A 50 -6.38 -11.92 15.49
N ILE A 51 -6.54 -10.97 14.56
CA ILE A 51 -5.52 -10.65 13.57
C ILE A 51 -4.60 -9.54 14.13
N GLN A 52 -3.31 -9.71 13.88
CA GLN A 52 -2.29 -8.68 14.13
C GLN A 52 -1.87 -8.07 12.80
N ALA A 53 -2.01 -6.74 12.68
CA ALA A 53 -1.56 -6.03 11.49
C ALA A 53 -0.74 -4.79 11.81
N ASN A 54 0.41 -4.66 11.17
CA ASN A 54 1.19 -3.42 11.17
C ASN A 54 0.70 -2.51 10.04
N VAL A 55 0.70 -1.19 10.26
CA VAL A 55 0.31 -0.21 9.24
C VAL A 55 1.50 0.68 8.89
N TYR A 56 1.84 0.72 7.61
CA TYR A 56 2.98 1.46 7.08
C TYR A 56 2.56 2.55 6.11
N ASN A 57 3.18 3.72 6.25
CA ASN A 57 3.05 4.82 5.32
C ASN A 57 4.11 4.68 4.21
N GLY A 58 3.68 4.31 3.00
CA GLY A 58 4.51 4.30 1.80
C GLY A 58 4.42 5.61 1.01
N THR A 59 4.05 6.72 1.65
CA THR A 59 3.86 8.04 1.01
C THR A 59 4.61 9.13 1.75
N ASP A 60 4.56 10.35 1.21
CA ASP A 60 5.09 11.56 1.86
C ASP A 60 4.01 12.25 2.74
N LEU A 61 2.81 11.68 2.85
CA LEU A 61 1.68 12.25 3.60
C LEU A 61 1.75 11.83 5.07
N ALA A 62 2.08 12.79 5.94
CA ALA A 62 2.13 12.55 7.38
C ALA A 62 0.76 12.17 7.95
N GLY A 63 0.75 11.25 8.93
CA GLY A 63 -0.46 10.82 9.63
C GLY A 63 -1.35 9.83 8.88
N LEU A 64 -1.02 9.49 7.63
CA LEU A 64 -1.83 8.59 6.81
C LEU A 64 -1.98 7.19 7.44
N ALA A 65 -0.85 6.59 7.83
CA ALA A 65 -0.84 5.30 8.52
C ALA A 65 -1.55 5.35 9.89
N GLY A 66 -1.40 6.46 10.61
CA GLY A 66 -2.09 6.69 11.89
C GLY A 66 -3.61 6.63 11.75
N GLY A 67 -4.17 7.38 10.80
CA GLY A 67 -5.63 7.39 10.59
C GLY A 67 -6.21 6.02 10.19
N VAL A 68 -5.48 5.22 9.41
CA VAL A 68 -5.90 3.85 9.06
C VAL A 68 -5.73 2.90 10.26
N ALA A 69 -4.64 3.02 11.02
CA ALA A 69 -4.43 2.25 12.25
C ALA A 69 -5.55 2.49 13.26
N ASP A 70 -5.91 3.75 13.51
CA ASP A 70 -7.00 4.12 14.41
C ASP A 70 -8.32 3.47 13.96
N ARG A 71 -8.62 3.50 12.65
CA ARG A 71 -9.83 2.90 12.08
C ARG A 71 -9.89 1.38 12.28
N LEU A 72 -8.75 0.70 12.12
CA LEU A 72 -8.63 -0.75 12.32
C LEU A 72 -8.72 -1.12 13.81
N GLN A 73 -8.07 -0.36 14.69
CA GLN A 73 -8.13 -0.54 16.14
C GLN A 73 -9.55 -0.31 16.68
N ASP A 74 -10.22 0.74 16.21
CA ASP A 74 -11.63 1.02 16.52
C ASP A 74 -12.58 -0.12 16.11
N ALA A 75 -12.20 -0.91 15.09
CA ALA A 75 -12.93 -2.09 14.65
C ALA A 75 -12.57 -3.37 15.44
N GLY A 76 -11.64 -3.27 16.40
CA GLY A 76 -11.22 -4.36 17.28
C GLY A 76 -9.95 -5.10 16.83
N LEU A 77 -9.31 -4.69 15.74
CA LEU A 77 -8.07 -5.32 15.25
C LEU A 77 -6.87 -4.91 16.12
N ASN A 78 -5.90 -5.82 16.32
CA ASN A 78 -4.65 -5.47 17.00
C ASN A 78 -3.66 -4.84 16.00
N VAL A 79 -3.29 -3.58 16.23
CA VAL A 79 -2.29 -2.86 15.43
C VAL A 79 -1.09 -2.49 16.30
N PRO A 80 -0.06 -3.35 16.38
CA PRO A 80 1.08 -3.13 17.28
C PRO A 80 2.10 -2.13 16.72
N THR A 81 2.14 -1.92 15.40
CA THR A 81 3.09 -1.01 14.75
C THR A 81 2.39 -0.09 13.76
N THR A 82 2.70 1.21 13.87
CA THR A 82 2.37 2.24 12.89
C THR A 82 3.63 3.05 12.59
N ALA A 83 4.12 3.02 11.34
CA ALA A 83 5.40 3.65 10.99
C ALA A 83 5.48 4.03 9.49
N ASP A 84 6.57 4.66 9.07
CA ASP A 84 6.88 4.80 7.65
C ASP A 84 7.38 3.47 7.07
N TRP A 85 7.09 3.20 5.80
CA TRP A 85 7.49 1.97 5.16
C TRP A 85 9.02 1.92 4.96
N PRO A 86 9.74 0.92 5.49
CA PRO A 86 11.20 0.88 5.43
C PRO A 86 11.76 0.76 4.01
N ARG A 87 10.92 0.37 3.03
CA ARG A 87 11.31 0.27 1.61
C ARG A 87 11.05 1.57 0.83
N GLY A 88 10.66 2.65 1.51
CA GLY A 88 10.50 3.98 0.94
C GLY A 88 9.08 4.23 0.41
N THR A 89 8.99 4.83 -0.78
CA THR A 89 7.70 5.17 -1.39
C THR A 89 7.09 3.97 -2.13
N PHE A 90 5.80 3.74 -1.91
CA PHE A 90 4.99 2.80 -2.69
C PHE A 90 4.04 3.58 -3.61
N ASN A 91 4.07 3.32 -4.92
CA ASN A 91 3.24 4.06 -5.90
C ASN A 91 1.82 3.49 -6.08
N GLY A 92 1.51 2.32 -5.50
CA GLY A 92 0.17 1.71 -5.60
C GLY A 92 -0.85 2.30 -4.62
N ASP A 93 -1.99 1.62 -4.49
CA ASP A 93 -3.07 1.99 -3.56
C ASP A 93 -2.82 1.34 -2.19
N VAL A 94 -3.15 0.05 -2.04
CA VAL A 94 -2.85 -0.73 -0.83
C VAL A 94 -2.04 -1.98 -1.21
N LEU A 95 -0.93 -2.19 -0.51
CA LEU A 95 -0.16 -3.43 -0.54
C LEU A 95 -0.24 -4.10 0.82
N ILE A 96 -0.61 -5.36 0.86
CA ILE A 96 -0.58 -6.20 2.04
C ILE A 96 0.54 -7.23 1.86
N THR A 97 1.51 -7.25 2.78
CA THR A 97 2.55 -8.28 2.82
C THR A 97 2.43 -9.15 4.05
N THR A 98 2.75 -10.44 3.92
CA THR A 98 2.72 -11.39 5.04
C THR A 98 3.57 -12.61 4.72
N GLY A 99 3.80 -13.49 5.70
CA GLY A 99 4.32 -14.83 5.46
C GLY A 99 3.26 -15.73 4.79
N VAL A 100 3.65 -16.93 4.37
CA VAL A 100 2.72 -17.89 3.72
C VAL A 100 1.53 -18.21 4.62
N ASP A 101 1.78 -18.41 5.92
CA ASP A 101 0.74 -18.79 6.89
C ASP A 101 -0.23 -17.64 7.23
N GLY A 102 0.16 -16.40 6.96
CA GLY A 102 -0.68 -15.23 7.20
C GLY A 102 -1.60 -14.85 6.04
N LEU A 103 -1.61 -15.61 4.93
CA LEU A 103 -2.39 -15.28 3.74
C LEU A 103 -3.90 -15.15 4.02
N ALA A 104 -4.49 -16.03 4.84
CA ALA A 104 -5.91 -15.91 5.21
C ALA A 104 -6.20 -14.60 5.97
N ASN A 105 -5.30 -14.20 6.87
CA ASN A 105 -5.41 -12.93 7.59
C ASN A 105 -5.26 -11.73 6.65
N ALA A 106 -4.29 -11.79 5.71
CA ALA A 106 -4.08 -10.75 4.71
C ALA A 106 -5.32 -10.53 3.84
N TYR A 107 -5.93 -11.61 3.36
CA TYR A 107 -7.15 -11.54 2.56
C TYR A 107 -8.39 -11.14 3.38
N THR A 108 -8.42 -11.47 4.67
CA THR A 108 -9.46 -10.96 5.56
C THR A 108 -9.35 -9.44 5.71
N ILE A 109 -8.14 -8.92 5.97
CA ILE A 109 -7.89 -7.48 6.07
C ILE A 109 -8.12 -6.78 4.73
N ALA A 110 -7.84 -7.43 3.60
CA ALA A 110 -8.13 -6.85 2.29
C ALA A 110 -9.61 -6.46 2.13
N LYS A 111 -10.55 -7.18 2.77
CA LYS A 111 -11.98 -6.84 2.76
C LYS A 111 -12.31 -5.54 3.52
N ALA A 112 -11.39 -5.00 4.32
CA ALA A 112 -11.52 -3.73 5.03
C ALA A 112 -11.37 -2.51 4.09
N PHE A 113 -10.96 -2.69 2.84
CA PHE A 113 -10.76 -1.62 1.88
C PHE A 113 -11.76 -1.72 0.72
N ASP A 114 -12.27 -0.58 0.25
CA ASP A 114 -13.08 -0.42 -0.96
C ASP A 114 -12.20 -0.09 -2.19
N ALA A 115 -10.96 -0.59 -2.20
CA ALA A 115 -10.00 -0.40 -3.27
C ALA A 115 -9.36 -1.73 -3.69
N GLU A 116 -8.62 -1.66 -4.78
CA GLU A 116 -7.78 -2.75 -5.22
C GLU A 116 -6.60 -2.95 -4.25
N VAL A 117 -6.63 -4.04 -3.48
CA VAL A 117 -5.58 -4.39 -2.51
C VAL A 117 -4.66 -5.47 -3.08
N TYR A 118 -3.37 -5.24 -3.21
CA TYR A 118 -2.39 -6.26 -3.64
C TYR A 118 -1.93 -7.07 -2.44
N VAL A 119 -2.01 -8.40 -2.50
CA VAL A 119 -1.47 -9.29 -1.45
C VAL A 119 -0.22 -9.98 -1.97
N GLU A 120 0.90 -9.87 -1.24
CA GLU A 120 2.18 -10.49 -1.58
C GLU A 120 2.74 -11.27 -0.38
N VAL A 121 3.46 -12.35 -0.67
CA VAL A 121 4.24 -13.06 0.36
C VAL A 121 5.61 -12.41 0.49
N ASP A 122 5.99 -12.06 1.71
CA ASP A 122 7.36 -11.68 2.05
C ASP A 122 8.15 -12.94 2.44
N PRO A 123 9.12 -13.40 1.62
CA PRO A 123 9.87 -14.62 1.88
C PRO A 123 10.82 -14.51 3.07
N THR A 124 11.00 -13.31 3.63
CA THR A 124 11.84 -13.09 4.82
C THR A 124 11.08 -13.32 6.13
N VAL A 125 9.74 -13.41 6.08
CA VAL A 125 8.89 -13.71 7.22
C VAL A 125 9.01 -15.19 7.56
N ALA A 126 9.19 -15.49 8.85
CA ALA A 126 9.35 -16.85 9.34
C ALA A 126 8.07 -17.68 9.16
N ALA A 127 8.22 -18.98 8.96
CA ALA A 127 7.09 -19.92 8.99
C ALA A 127 6.38 -19.87 10.36
N GLY A 128 5.06 -19.94 10.35
CA GLY A 128 4.18 -19.80 11.52
C GLY A 128 3.86 -18.35 11.89
N ASP A 129 4.49 -17.35 11.28
CA ASP A 129 4.14 -15.95 11.50
C ASP A 129 2.95 -15.56 10.61
N VAL A 130 1.84 -15.22 11.26
CA VAL A 130 0.58 -14.84 10.63
C VAL A 130 0.33 -13.33 10.67
N THR A 131 1.35 -12.55 11.04
CA THR A 131 1.32 -11.09 11.08
C THR A 131 1.20 -10.52 9.67
N VAL A 132 0.40 -9.48 9.54
CA VAL A 132 0.12 -8.82 8.27
C VAL A 132 0.69 -7.41 8.29
N ASN A 133 1.28 -6.96 7.18
CA ASN A 133 1.75 -5.58 7.03
C ASN A 133 0.90 -4.90 5.96
N VAL A 134 0.17 -3.86 6.34
CA VAL A 134 -0.61 -3.02 5.43
C VAL A 134 0.23 -1.81 5.06
N VAL A 135 0.52 -1.63 3.78
CA VAL A 135 1.31 -0.52 3.23
C VAL A 135 0.40 0.36 2.39
N LEU A 136 0.29 1.63 2.77
CA LEU A 136 -0.51 2.64 2.07
C LEU A 136 0.37 3.38 1.07
N GLY A 137 0.00 3.37 -0.21
CA GLY A 137 0.79 3.97 -1.28
C GLY A 137 0.24 5.31 -1.77
N LYS A 138 0.95 5.91 -2.73
CA LYS A 138 0.63 7.24 -3.28
C LYS A 138 -0.73 7.33 -3.97
N SER A 139 -1.24 6.20 -4.45
CA SER A 139 -2.57 6.13 -5.06
C SER A 139 -3.68 5.88 -4.05
N TYR A 140 -3.34 5.72 -2.76
CA TYR A 140 -4.32 5.48 -1.71
C TYR A 140 -5.25 6.68 -1.54
N SER A 141 -6.54 6.41 -1.72
CA SER A 141 -7.60 7.43 -1.77
C SER A 141 -8.54 7.36 -0.56
N GLN A 142 -8.01 6.96 0.60
CA GLN A 142 -8.79 6.78 1.84
C GLN A 142 -9.91 5.74 1.71
N SER A 143 -9.63 4.66 0.99
CA SER A 143 -10.56 3.57 0.69
C SER A 143 -10.85 2.64 1.88
N ILE A 144 -10.30 2.89 3.07
CA ILE A 144 -10.63 2.12 4.27
C ILE A 144 -12.13 2.28 4.63
N LYS A 145 -12.78 1.15 4.93
CA LYS A 145 -14.19 1.10 5.31
C LYS A 145 -14.47 1.71 6.68
N THR A 146 -15.75 1.76 7.03
CA THR A 146 -16.13 2.16 8.39
C THR A 146 -15.74 1.13 9.45
N LYS A 147 -15.50 1.57 10.69
CA LYS A 147 -15.15 0.64 11.76
C LYS A 147 -16.25 -0.41 11.98
N GLU A 148 -17.51 -0.01 11.81
CA GLU A 148 -18.66 -0.91 11.89
C GLU A 148 -18.65 -1.93 10.74
N ALA A 149 -18.32 -1.49 9.51
CA ALA A 149 -18.22 -2.38 8.37
C ALA A 149 -17.02 -3.34 8.46
N ILE A 150 -15.91 -2.89 9.05
CA ILE A 150 -14.73 -3.72 9.31
C ILE A 150 -15.03 -4.74 10.41
N ALA A 151 -15.61 -4.31 11.53
CA ALA A 151 -15.99 -5.17 12.64
C ALA A 151 -17.09 -6.19 12.25
N ALA A 152 -17.90 -5.86 11.24
CA ALA A 152 -18.93 -6.74 10.70
C ALA A 152 -18.41 -7.75 9.66
N ILE A 153 -17.11 -7.77 9.34
CA ILE A 153 -16.55 -8.82 8.47
C ILE A 153 -16.77 -10.18 9.16
N PRO A 154 -17.60 -11.07 8.58
CA PRO A 154 -17.89 -12.35 9.19
C PRO A 154 -16.63 -13.22 9.22
N ALA A 155 -16.43 -13.96 10.31
CA ALA A 155 -15.41 -15.00 10.39
C ALA A 155 -15.98 -16.31 9.83
N GLY A 156 -15.15 -17.09 9.14
CA GLY A 156 -15.53 -18.37 8.55
C GLY A 156 -16.11 -18.28 7.13
N ASP A 157 -16.24 -17.08 6.56
CA ASP A 157 -16.70 -16.90 5.19
C ASP A 157 -15.60 -17.32 4.21
N PRO A 158 -15.94 -18.03 3.11
CA PRO A 158 -14.97 -18.43 2.13
C PRO A 158 -14.27 -17.21 1.50
N ILE A 159 -12.95 -17.33 1.33
CA ILE A 159 -12.12 -16.36 0.65
C ILE A 159 -12.01 -16.79 -0.82
N MET A 160 -12.56 -15.96 -1.71
CA MET A 160 -12.42 -16.17 -3.14
C MET A 160 -11.09 -15.62 -3.63
N ALA A 161 -10.35 -16.43 -4.38
CA ALA A 161 -9.12 -15.98 -5.03
C ALA A 161 -9.44 -14.93 -6.10
N PRO A 162 -8.69 -13.81 -6.16
CA PRO A 162 -8.87 -12.82 -7.22
C PRO A 162 -8.38 -13.37 -8.56
N ASP A 163 -9.00 -12.92 -9.65
CA ASP A 163 -8.54 -13.24 -10.99
C ASP A 163 -7.07 -12.79 -11.15
N ASN A 164 -6.23 -13.65 -11.71
CA ASN A 164 -4.81 -13.40 -11.97
C ASN A 164 -3.88 -13.40 -10.75
N CYS A 165 -4.17 -14.17 -9.70
CA CYS A 165 -3.20 -14.49 -8.66
C CYS A 165 -2.33 -15.70 -9.01
N THR A 166 -1.15 -15.80 -8.40
CA THR A 166 -0.24 -16.95 -8.48
C THR A 166 -0.25 -17.70 -7.15
N PRO A 167 -0.30 -19.05 -7.14
CA PRO A 167 -0.22 -19.81 -5.90
C PRO A 167 1.03 -19.45 -5.10
N ALA A 168 0.91 -19.40 -3.77
CA ALA A 168 2.09 -19.38 -2.92
C ALA A 168 2.85 -20.69 -3.18
N VAL A 169 4.11 -20.63 -3.58
CA VAL A 169 4.94 -21.83 -3.64
C VAL A 169 5.18 -22.25 -2.19
N PRO A 170 4.68 -23.41 -1.73
CA PRO A 170 5.02 -23.88 -0.40
C PRO A 170 6.55 -24.06 -0.36
N THR A 171 7.21 -23.49 0.66
CA THR A 171 8.52 -24.01 1.06
C THR A 171 8.28 -25.47 1.37
N ALA A 172 8.71 -26.35 0.46
CA ALA A 172 8.59 -27.79 0.64
C ALA A 172 9.16 -28.13 2.01
N ALA A 173 8.31 -28.64 2.91
CA ALA A 173 8.80 -29.47 3.99
C ALA A 173 9.66 -30.57 3.35
N PRO A 174 10.88 -30.86 3.84
CA PRO A 174 11.63 -31.98 3.31
C PRO A 174 10.77 -33.22 3.55
N SER A 175 10.33 -33.84 2.46
CA SER A 175 9.69 -35.14 2.46
C SER A 175 10.55 -36.09 3.29
N GLU A 176 9.98 -36.62 4.36
CA GLU A 176 10.58 -37.72 5.12
C GLU A 176 10.99 -38.86 4.16
N SER A 177 12.15 -39.46 4.43
CA SER A 177 12.58 -40.77 3.94
C SER A 177 13.03 -41.60 5.12
#